data_AF-A0A834VBX2-F1
#
_entry.id   AF-A0A834VBX2-F1
#
_cell.length_a   1.000
_cell.length_b   1.000
_cell.length_c   1.000
_cell.angle_alpha   90.00
_cell.angle_beta   90.00
_cell.angle_gamma   90.00
#
_symmetry.space_group_name_H-M   'P 1'
#
loop_
_entity.id
_entity.type
_entity.pdbx_description
1 polymer ?
#
loop_
_entity_poly.entity_id
_entity_poly.type
_entity_poly.pdbx_seq_one_letter_code
_entity_poly.pdbx_strand_id
1 'polypeptide(L)'
;MNEHNDRKHCIVLALIEELSQRFVENRSTEKFHIGELIRSLIQHCSRLEKQEILQSNWIASIRDELFSLYQNRLNQELKDYVIALTAELTIKCKLDWIKLTEWKEKNSKFFFLLLKIISIEIEIILIECSRQKLEPSVVKNSSNKTTIDDDWLDERFPSCLVIYETIIETLLQQVDIENGDIDKVLKLSPEEIISSIETVNHTASRMIEYLTLLTDNPKLFNDRLSISSAIIRFICFYASEETELFRPQIMEIIPFLKQLLKDTRSEIQLVRDQILTVISYYE
;
A
#
# COMPACT_ATOMS: atom_id res chain seq x y z
N MET A 1 31.85 -11.47 17.08
CA MET A 1 30.72 -11.65 16.13
C MET A 1 29.94 -10.37 15.84
N ASN A 2 29.87 -9.40 16.77
CA ASN A 2 29.12 -8.14 16.55
C ASN A 2 29.82 -7.14 15.61
N GLU A 3 31.15 -6.94 15.71
CA GLU A 3 31.86 -5.93 14.90
C GLU A 3 31.76 -6.11 13.38
N HIS A 4 31.65 -7.35 12.90
CA HIS A 4 31.58 -7.63 11.46
C HIS A 4 30.18 -7.38 10.88
N ASN A 5 29.13 -7.52 11.69
CA ASN A 5 27.77 -7.15 11.31
C ASN A 5 27.57 -5.63 11.36
N ASP A 6 28.12 -4.96 12.38
CA ASP A 6 28.05 -3.51 12.52
C ASP A 6 28.78 -2.82 11.35
N ARG A 7 29.92 -3.35 10.91
CA ARG A 7 30.65 -2.79 9.76
C ARG A 7 29.91 -2.95 8.43
N LYS A 8 29.22 -4.07 8.21
CA LYS A 8 28.37 -4.28 7.02
C LYS A 8 27.17 -3.33 7.02
N HIS A 9 26.55 -3.15 8.18
CA HIS A 9 25.45 -2.22 8.38
C HIS A 9 25.83 -0.78 8.04
N CYS A 10 26.97 -0.29 8.56
CA CYS A 10 27.47 1.05 8.24
C CYS A 10 27.76 1.24 6.74
N ILE A 11 28.27 0.21 6.05
CA ILE A 11 28.53 0.27 4.60
C ILE A 11 27.22 0.38 3.82
N VAL A 12 26.18 -0.38 4.20
CA VAL A 12 24.88 -0.33 3.53
C VAL A 12 24.23 1.04 3.69
N LEU A 13 24.25 1.61 4.90
CA LEU A 13 23.72 2.96 5.14
C LEU A 13 24.48 4.02 4.33
N ALA A 14 25.82 3.99 4.32
CA ALA A 14 26.61 4.92 3.53
C ALA A 14 26.33 4.79 2.02
N LEU A 15 26.11 3.56 1.54
CA LEU A 15 25.74 3.31 0.15
C LEU A 15 24.34 3.84 -0.19
N ILE A 16 23.37 3.64 0.71
CA ILE A 16 22.02 4.20 0.56
C ILE A 16 22.10 5.74 0.53
N GLU A 17 22.88 6.36 1.40
CA GLU A 17 23.08 7.81 1.42
C GLU A 17 23.64 8.35 0.10
N GLU A 18 24.71 7.74 -0.41
CA GLU A 18 25.31 8.10 -1.70
C GLU A 18 24.32 7.91 -2.86
N LEU A 19 23.64 6.76 -2.91
CA LEU A 19 22.65 6.50 -3.95
C LEU A 19 21.46 7.45 -3.87
N SER A 20 21.05 7.84 -2.66
CA SER A 20 19.98 8.82 -2.45
C SER A 20 20.34 10.20 -2.99
N GLN A 21 21.59 10.64 -2.82
CA GLN A 21 22.06 11.88 -3.42
C GLN A 21 22.01 11.80 -4.95
N ARG A 22 22.54 10.72 -5.53
CA ARG A 22 22.48 10.50 -6.99
C ARG A 22 21.06 10.42 -7.53
N PHE A 23 20.15 9.80 -6.78
CA PHE A 23 18.73 9.71 -7.13
C PHE A 23 18.10 11.10 -7.25
N VAL A 24 18.41 12.00 -6.32
CA VAL A 24 17.91 13.39 -6.31
C VAL A 24 18.55 14.22 -7.43
N GLU A 25 19.86 14.10 -7.63
CA GLU A 25 20.60 14.91 -8.59
C GLU A 25 20.38 14.49 -10.05
N ASN A 26 20.14 13.20 -10.30
CA ASN A 26 19.97 12.68 -11.65
C ASN A 26 18.61 13.10 -12.23
N ARG A 27 18.63 13.85 -13.34
CA ARG A 27 17.42 14.35 -14.04
C ARG A 27 16.97 13.44 -15.20
N SER A 28 17.71 12.37 -15.48
CA SER A 28 17.40 11.42 -16.56
C SER A 28 16.57 10.24 -16.07
N THR A 29 16.15 9.36 -16.98
CA THR A 29 15.46 8.10 -16.65
C THR A 29 16.34 7.11 -15.89
N GLU A 30 17.65 7.29 -15.87
CA GLU A 30 18.56 6.47 -15.07
C GLU A 30 18.25 6.54 -13.57
N LYS A 31 17.64 7.64 -13.11
CA LYS A 31 17.25 7.79 -11.70
C LYS A 31 16.30 6.69 -11.22
N PHE A 32 15.46 6.14 -12.08
CA PHE A 32 14.55 5.05 -11.71
C PHE A 32 15.31 3.75 -11.45
N HIS A 33 16.41 3.49 -12.20
CA HIS A 33 17.31 2.38 -11.89
C HIS A 33 18.05 2.60 -10.57
N ILE A 34 18.44 3.84 -10.25
CA ILE A 34 19.01 4.17 -8.94
C ILE A 34 17.98 3.90 -7.83
N GLY A 35 16.71 4.28 -8.05
CA GLY A 35 15.61 3.98 -7.14
C GLY A 35 15.44 2.48 -6.90
N GLU A 36 15.52 1.67 -7.95
CA GLU A 36 15.49 0.21 -7.84
C GLU A 36 16.68 -0.38 -7.09
N LEU A 37 17.88 0.19 -7.25
CA LEU A 37 19.04 -0.21 -6.45
C LEU A 37 18.83 0.12 -4.97
N ILE A 38 18.29 1.30 -4.66
CA ILE A 38 17.94 1.67 -3.29
C ILE A 38 16.90 0.69 -2.73
N ARG A 39 15.83 0.40 -3.49
CA ARG A 39 14.80 -0.58 -3.13
C ARG A 39 15.41 -1.94 -2.81
N SER A 40 16.26 -2.45 -3.71
CA SER A 40 16.92 -3.74 -3.56
C SER A 40 17.81 -3.80 -2.33
N LEU A 41 18.58 -2.73 -2.05
CA LEU A 41 19.42 -2.66 -0.85
C LEU A 41 18.59 -2.69 0.43
N ILE A 42 17.48 -1.94 0.47
CA ILE A 42 16.57 -1.91 1.62
C ILE A 42 15.92 -3.29 1.83
N GLN A 43 15.48 -3.93 0.75
CA GLN A 43 14.84 -5.25 0.80
C GLN A 43 15.74 -6.33 1.40
N HIS A 44 17.04 -6.29 1.08
CA HIS A 44 18.04 -7.26 1.55
C HIS A 44 18.75 -6.83 2.84
N CYS A 45 18.51 -5.62 3.33
CA CYS A 45 19.07 -5.17 4.60
C CYS A 45 18.29 -5.79 5.76
N SER A 46 18.96 -6.65 6.54
CA SER A 46 18.33 -7.36 7.65
C SER A 46 17.92 -6.46 8.82
N ARG A 47 18.47 -5.25 8.92
CA ARG A 47 18.18 -4.30 10.00
C ARG A 47 18.44 -2.88 9.53
N LEU A 48 17.39 -2.07 9.47
CA LEU A 48 17.49 -0.61 9.41
C LEU A 48 16.76 -0.09 10.65
N GLU A 49 17.48 0.47 11.62
CA GLU A 49 16.81 0.98 12.81
C GLU A 49 16.13 2.31 12.49
N LYS A 50 14.87 2.44 12.92
CA LYS A 50 14.10 3.68 12.70
C LYS A 50 14.86 4.91 13.18
N GLN A 51 15.53 4.84 14.34
CA GLN A 51 16.30 5.97 14.86
C GLN A 51 17.45 6.40 13.93
N GLU A 52 18.20 5.45 13.35
CA GLU A 52 19.29 5.74 12.42
C GLU A 52 18.78 6.38 11.13
N ILE A 53 17.67 5.84 10.60
CA ILE A 53 17.01 6.39 9.41
C ILE A 53 16.56 7.83 9.68
N LEU A 54 15.96 8.10 10.84
CA LEU A 54 15.44 9.42 11.19
C LEU A 54 16.54 10.44 11.51
N GLN A 55 17.72 10.00 11.97
CA GLN A 55 18.88 10.87 12.14
C GLN A 55 19.56 11.22 10.81
N SER A 56 19.36 10.39 9.79
CA SER A 56 19.91 10.59 8.46
C SER A 56 19.05 11.53 7.59
N ASN A 57 19.69 12.32 6.74
CA ASN A 57 18.96 13.20 5.82
C ASN A 57 18.47 12.50 4.55
N TRP A 58 18.99 11.30 4.23
CA TRP A 58 18.72 10.65 2.95
C TRP A 58 17.24 10.33 2.77
N ILE A 59 16.54 9.91 3.82
CA ILE A 59 15.11 9.59 3.72
C ILE A 59 14.27 10.83 3.43
N ALA A 60 14.62 11.97 4.02
CA ALA A 60 13.93 13.23 3.79
C ALA A 60 14.16 13.73 2.35
N SER A 61 15.36 13.50 1.80
CA SER A 61 15.70 13.80 0.40
C SER A 61 14.97 12.88 -0.58
N ILE A 62 14.90 11.58 -0.31
CA ILE A 62 14.10 10.65 -1.12
C ILE A 62 12.64 11.06 -1.09
N ARG A 63 12.05 11.38 0.08
CA ARG A 63 10.65 11.86 0.17
C ARG A 63 10.42 13.07 -0.73
N ASP A 64 11.30 14.07 -0.68
CA ASP A 64 11.15 15.30 -1.47
C ASP A 64 11.25 15.02 -2.98
N GLU A 65 12.11 14.09 -3.39
CA GLU A 65 12.18 13.66 -4.79
C GLU A 65 10.96 12.83 -5.21
N LEU A 66 10.50 11.89 -4.36
CA LEU A 66 9.27 11.13 -4.59
C LEU A 66 8.06 12.08 -4.73
N PHE A 67 7.97 13.10 -3.89
CA PHE A 67 6.93 14.14 -3.99
C PHE A 67 6.96 14.81 -5.37
N SER A 68 8.14 15.18 -5.87
CA SER A 68 8.28 15.73 -7.21
C SER A 68 7.89 14.74 -8.30
N LEU A 69 8.32 13.47 -8.19
CA LEU A 69 8.03 12.42 -9.17
C LEU A 69 6.53 12.12 -9.26
N TYR A 70 5.83 12.08 -8.13
CA TYR A 70 4.39 11.87 -8.08
C TYR A 70 3.57 13.02 -8.67
N GLN A 71 4.10 14.24 -8.66
CA GLN A 71 3.49 15.39 -9.33
C GLN A 71 3.72 15.39 -10.84
N ASN A 72 4.74 14.67 -11.31
CA ASN A 72 5.08 14.59 -12.71
C ASN A 72 4.17 13.59 -13.46
N ARG A 73 3.94 13.86 -14.74
CA ARG A 73 3.25 12.93 -15.64
C ARG A 73 4.20 11.81 -16.05
N LEU A 74 4.31 10.77 -15.22
CA LEU A 74 5.05 9.56 -15.52
C LEU A 74 4.23 8.61 -16.39
N ASN A 75 4.91 7.83 -17.24
CA ASN A 75 4.28 6.67 -17.87
C ASN A 75 4.10 5.55 -16.83
N GLN A 76 3.41 4.47 -17.21
CA GLN A 76 3.05 3.38 -16.32
C GLN A 76 4.29 2.71 -15.69
N GLU A 77 5.24 2.31 -16.52
CA GLU A 77 6.50 1.66 -16.09
C GLU A 77 7.27 2.50 -15.06
N LEU A 78 7.44 3.80 -15.32
CA LEU A 78 8.14 4.69 -14.39
C LEU A 78 7.37 4.91 -13.10
N LYS A 79 6.04 4.92 -13.16
CA LYS A 79 5.19 5.02 -11.97
C LYS A 79 5.33 3.77 -11.09
N ASP A 80 5.49 2.60 -11.69
CA ASP A 80 5.65 1.34 -10.96
C ASP A 80 6.94 1.29 -10.15
N TYR A 81 8.06 1.78 -10.70
CA TYR A 81 9.31 1.95 -9.93
C TYR A 81 9.14 2.88 -8.72
N VAL A 82 8.41 3.99 -8.88
CA VAL A 82 8.18 4.97 -7.81
C VAL A 82 7.29 4.38 -6.70
N ILE A 83 6.22 3.68 -7.08
CA ILE A 83 5.32 3.02 -6.12
C ILE A 83 6.04 1.91 -5.37
N ALA A 84 6.79 1.06 -6.07
CA ALA A 84 7.51 -0.05 -5.45
C ALA A 84 8.58 0.43 -4.47
N LEU A 85 9.36 1.47 -4.82
CA LEU A 85 10.31 2.09 -3.90
C LEU A 85 9.59 2.68 -2.68
N THR A 86 8.49 3.39 -2.89
CA THR A 86 7.71 3.99 -1.79
C THR A 86 7.14 2.92 -0.86
N ALA A 87 6.64 1.81 -1.40
CA ALA A 87 6.13 0.69 -0.63
C ALA A 87 7.23 0.04 0.21
N GLU A 88 8.40 -0.23 -0.37
CA GLU A 88 9.53 -0.84 0.33
C GLU A 88 10.02 0.06 1.48
N LEU A 89 10.13 1.37 1.22
CA LEU A 89 10.45 2.36 2.26
C LEU A 89 9.40 2.37 3.37
N THR A 90 8.11 2.33 3.01
CA THR A 90 7.01 2.35 3.98
C THR A 90 7.10 1.14 4.91
N ILE A 91 7.25 -0.07 4.36
CA ILE A 91 7.20 -1.31 5.14
C ILE A 91 8.50 -1.62 5.88
N LYS A 92 9.66 -1.50 5.23
CA LYS A 92 10.96 -1.88 5.84
C LYS A 92 11.47 -0.83 6.80
N CYS A 93 11.25 0.45 6.50
CA CYS A 93 11.71 1.54 7.36
C CYS A 93 10.63 1.98 8.38
N LYS A 94 9.41 1.42 8.31
CA LYS A 94 8.27 1.73 9.20
C LYS A 94 8.03 3.23 9.33
N LEU A 95 7.97 3.88 8.17
CA LEU A 95 7.92 5.33 8.06
C LEU A 95 6.50 5.83 8.31
N ASP A 96 6.40 6.77 9.25
CA ASP A 96 5.26 7.67 9.33
C ASP A 96 5.56 8.84 8.39
N TRP A 97 4.94 8.87 7.21
CA TRP A 97 5.24 9.87 6.20
C TRP A 97 4.84 11.30 6.60
N ILE A 98 3.87 11.48 7.51
CA ILE A 98 3.47 12.79 8.02
C ILE A 98 4.40 13.23 9.18
N LYS A 99 4.91 12.29 9.95
CA LYS A 99 5.88 12.53 11.04
C LYS A 99 7.15 11.70 10.85
N LEU A 100 7.88 11.95 9.77
CA LEU A 100 9.16 11.28 9.53
C LEU A 100 10.08 11.49 10.74
N THR A 101 10.57 12.71 10.96
CA THR A 101 11.33 13.07 12.16
C THR A 101 10.51 13.92 13.12
N GLU A 102 9.73 14.84 12.57
CA GLU A 102 8.84 15.76 13.27
C GLU A 102 7.74 16.20 12.30
N TRP A 103 6.72 16.89 12.82
CA TRP A 103 5.66 17.42 11.98
C TRP A 103 6.19 18.56 11.10
N LYS A 104 6.05 18.43 9.78
CA LYS A 104 6.39 19.49 8.81
C LYS A 104 5.30 19.59 7.76
N GLU A 105 4.96 20.80 7.34
CA GLU A 105 3.96 21.04 6.30
C GLU A 105 4.27 20.25 5.01
N LYS A 106 5.55 20.14 4.64
CA LYS A 106 5.98 19.34 3.47
C LYS A 106 5.69 17.84 3.62
N ASN A 107 5.75 17.30 4.83
CA ASN A 107 5.43 15.91 5.11
C ASN A 107 3.93 15.68 4.90
N SER A 108 3.09 16.57 5.44
CA SER A 108 1.64 16.52 5.29
C SER A 108 1.22 16.61 3.82
N LYS A 109 1.84 17.51 3.04
CA LYS A 109 1.60 17.60 1.59
C LYS A 109 1.96 16.32 0.85
N PHE A 110 3.10 15.71 1.18
CA PHE A 110 3.48 14.42 0.59
C PHE A 110 2.51 13.31 0.99
N PHE A 111 2.14 13.23 2.26
CA PHE A 111 1.19 12.26 2.80
C PHE A 111 -0.17 12.31 2.06
N PHE A 112 -0.74 13.50 1.87
CA PHE A 112 -2.01 13.65 1.15
C PHE A 112 -1.90 13.36 -0.34
N LEU A 113 -0.79 13.76 -0.96
CA LEU A 113 -0.54 13.42 -2.35
C LEU A 113 -0.50 11.89 -2.51
N LEU A 114 0.19 11.21 -1.59
CA LEU A 114 0.31 9.76 -1.58
C LEU A 114 -1.05 9.09 -1.38
N LEU A 115 -1.86 9.54 -0.41
CA LEU A 115 -3.23 9.04 -0.21
C LEU A 115 -4.05 9.13 -1.50
N LYS A 116 -4.06 10.30 -2.15
CA LYS A 116 -4.84 10.54 -3.37
C LYS A 116 -4.36 9.67 -4.53
N ILE A 117 -3.04 9.63 -4.77
CA ILE A 117 -2.48 8.86 -5.89
C ILE A 117 -2.72 7.38 -5.68
N ILE A 118 -2.41 6.84 -4.51
CA ILE A 118 -2.57 5.41 -4.24
C ILE A 118 -4.04 4.98 -4.30
N SER A 119 -4.97 5.83 -3.83
CA SER A 119 -6.41 5.60 -3.98
C SER A 119 -6.82 5.48 -5.46
N ILE A 120 -6.32 6.37 -6.31
CA ILE A 120 -6.55 6.33 -7.76
C ILE A 120 -5.95 5.06 -8.38
N GLU A 121 -4.73 4.68 -7.99
CA GLU A 121 -4.08 3.48 -8.54
C GLU A 121 -4.80 2.19 -8.13
N ILE A 122 -5.28 2.11 -6.89
CA ILE A 122 -6.15 1.02 -6.45
C ILE A 122 -7.38 0.95 -7.33
N GLU A 123 -8.08 2.07 -7.56
CA GLU A 123 -9.28 2.08 -8.41
C GLU A 123 -8.98 1.63 -9.85
N ILE A 124 -7.88 2.09 -10.45
CA ILE A 124 -7.43 1.65 -11.78
C ILE A 124 -7.20 0.14 -11.81
N ILE A 125 -6.53 -0.41 -10.79
CA ILE A 125 -6.27 -1.85 -10.69
C ILE A 125 -7.58 -2.63 -10.56
N LEU A 126 -8.53 -2.17 -9.72
CA LEU A 126 -9.83 -2.83 -9.55
C LEU A 126 -10.66 -2.80 -10.84
N ILE A 127 -10.63 -1.69 -11.58
CA ILE A 127 -11.25 -1.56 -12.90
C ILE A 127 -10.64 -2.58 -13.86
N GLU A 128 -9.32 -2.68 -13.93
CA GLU A 128 -8.64 -3.61 -14.84
C GLU A 128 -8.95 -5.07 -14.48
N CYS A 129 -8.92 -5.41 -13.19
CA CYS A 129 -9.33 -6.72 -12.70
C CYS A 129 -10.79 -7.05 -13.07
N SER A 130 -11.66 -6.04 -13.10
CA SER A 130 -13.08 -6.22 -13.44
C SER A 130 -13.34 -6.30 -14.95
N ARG A 131 -12.50 -5.66 -15.79
CA ARG A 131 -12.66 -5.60 -17.25
C ARG A 131 -12.36 -6.90 -17.98
N GLN A 132 -11.50 -7.74 -17.41
CA GLN A 132 -11.17 -9.06 -17.98
C GLN A 132 -12.37 -10.04 -18.05
N LYS A 133 -13.55 -9.60 -17.61
CA LYS A 133 -14.86 -10.22 -17.85
C LYS A 133 -15.28 -10.38 -19.31
N LEU A 134 -14.70 -9.64 -20.27
CA LEU A 134 -15.37 -9.39 -21.55
C LEU A 134 -14.78 -10.07 -22.80
N GLU A 135 -13.62 -10.71 -22.73
CA GLU A 135 -13.11 -11.47 -23.88
C GLU A 135 -13.40 -12.96 -23.70
N PRO A 136 -14.26 -13.58 -24.55
CA PRO A 136 -14.39 -15.02 -24.57
C PRO A 136 -13.02 -15.58 -24.89
N SER A 137 -12.52 -16.41 -23.98
CA SER A 137 -11.25 -17.11 -24.09
C SER A 137 -11.21 -17.79 -25.47
N VAL A 138 -10.59 -17.15 -26.45
CA VAL A 138 -10.24 -17.80 -27.70
C VAL A 138 -9.40 -18.98 -27.27
N VAL A 139 -9.90 -20.18 -27.59
CA VAL A 139 -9.33 -21.48 -27.27
C VAL A 139 -7.83 -21.46 -27.54
N LYS A 140 -7.04 -21.18 -26.50
CA LYS A 140 -5.59 -21.39 -26.52
C LYS A 140 -5.42 -22.89 -26.36
N ASN A 141 -5.36 -23.57 -27.50
CA ASN A 141 -4.90 -24.94 -27.58
C ASN A 141 -3.60 -25.05 -26.77
N SER A 142 -3.62 -25.97 -25.81
CA SER A 142 -2.50 -26.70 -25.23
C SER A 142 -1.09 -26.16 -25.52
N SER A 143 -0.40 -25.77 -24.43
CA SER A 143 1.05 -25.79 -24.20
C SER A 143 1.82 -24.47 -24.07
N ASN A 144 1.22 -23.29 -24.22
CA ASN A 144 1.87 -22.03 -23.86
C ASN A 144 0.97 -21.19 -22.96
N LYS A 145 1.19 -21.32 -21.64
CA LYS A 145 0.72 -20.37 -20.62
C LYS A 145 1.24 -18.98 -21.02
N THR A 146 0.41 -18.17 -21.65
CA THR A 146 0.62 -16.71 -21.65
C THR A 146 0.25 -16.23 -20.25
N THR A 147 1.18 -16.37 -19.32
CA THR A 147 1.14 -15.84 -17.95
C THR A 147 1.75 -14.43 -17.87
N ILE A 148 2.03 -13.77 -18.99
CA ILE A 148 2.96 -12.62 -19.03
C ILE A 148 2.25 -11.26 -18.85
N ASP A 149 0.93 -11.14 -19.00
CA ASP A 149 0.25 -9.82 -18.97
C ASP A 149 -0.35 -9.41 -17.61
N ASP A 150 -0.40 -10.31 -16.63
CA ASP A 150 -1.01 -10.03 -15.31
C ASP A 150 0.02 -9.86 -14.18
N ASP A 151 1.30 -10.20 -14.40
CA ASP A 151 2.35 -10.17 -13.36
C ASP A 151 2.51 -8.78 -12.71
N TRP A 152 2.24 -7.71 -13.47
CA TRP A 152 2.32 -6.35 -12.95
C TRP A 152 1.22 -6.04 -11.93
N LEU A 153 0.04 -6.65 -12.03
CA LEU A 153 -1.04 -6.46 -11.07
C LEU A 153 -0.68 -7.10 -9.73
N ASP A 154 -0.09 -8.30 -9.77
CA ASP A 154 0.31 -9.07 -8.60
C ASP A 154 1.47 -8.40 -7.82
N GLU A 155 2.34 -7.62 -8.49
CA GLU A 155 3.38 -6.84 -7.80
C GLU A 155 2.90 -5.45 -7.36
N ARG A 156 2.09 -4.79 -8.19
CA ARG A 156 1.67 -3.41 -7.97
C ARG A 156 0.59 -3.28 -6.92
N PHE A 157 -0.40 -4.17 -6.92
CA PHE A 157 -1.51 -4.08 -5.98
C PHE A 157 -1.04 -4.18 -4.52
N PRO A 158 -0.18 -5.14 -4.13
CA PRO A 158 0.39 -5.18 -2.78
C PRO A 158 1.18 -3.91 -2.43
N SER A 159 1.94 -3.37 -3.38
CA SER A 159 2.70 -2.14 -3.17
C SER A 159 1.79 -0.94 -2.86
N CYS A 160 0.72 -0.78 -3.62
CA CYS A 160 -0.31 0.22 -3.34
C CYS A 160 -0.98 -0.01 -1.99
N LEU A 161 -1.38 -1.26 -1.70
CA LEU A 161 -2.14 -1.58 -0.50
C LEU A 161 -1.33 -1.35 0.78
N VAL A 162 -0.04 -1.70 0.79
CA VAL A 162 0.85 -1.46 1.94
C VAL A 162 0.98 0.03 2.25
N ILE A 163 1.13 0.87 1.21
CA ILE A 163 1.18 2.32 1.38
C ILE A 163 -0.16 2.82 1.94
N TYR A 164 -1.26 2.35 1.36
CA TYR A 164 -2.60 2.74 1.76
C TYR A 164 -2.91 2.37 3.21
N GLU A 165 -2.64 1.12 3.61
CA GLU A 165 -2.81 0.63 4.98
C GLU A 165 -2.04 1.47 5.99
N THR A 166 -0.77 1.79 5.69
CA THR A 166 0.06 2.61 6.59
C THR A 166 -0.51 4.02 6.76
N ILE A 167 -1.07 4.59 5.68
CA ILE A 167 -1.77 5.88 5.72
C ILE A 167 -3.01 5.80 6.60
N ILE A 168 -3.84 4.77 6.45
CA ILE A 168 -5.05 4.56 7.28
C ILE A 168 -4.67 4.38 8.75
N GLU A 169 -3.70 3.53 9.05
CA GLU A 169 -3.21 3.31 10.42
C GLU A 169 -2.77 4.63 11.06
N THR A 170 -2.07 5.47 10.31
CA THR A 170 -1.60 6.78 10.77
C THR A 170 -2.76 7.75 11.02
N LEU A 171 -3.78 7.75 10.14
CA LEU A 171 -4.99 8.55 10.34
C LEU A 171 -5.75 8.09 11.59
N LEU A 172 -5.99 6.79 11.75
CA LEU A 172 -6.73 6.22 12.88
C LEU A 172 -6.01 6.46 14.22
N GLN A 173 -4.71 6.19 14.30
CA GLN A 173 -3.91 6.34 15.54
C GLN A 173 -3.84 7.79 16.05
N GLN A 174 -4.14 8.78 15.20
CA GLN A 174 -4.03 10.19 15.56
C GLN A 174 -5.36 10.95 15.63
N VAL A 175 -6.47 10.21 15.57
CA VAL A 175 -7.83 10.72 15.82
C VAL A 175 -8.18 10.72 17.32
N ASP A 176 -7.32 10.18 18.21
CA ASP A 176 -7.50 10.25 19.67
C ASP A 176 -7.13 11.66 20.21
N ILE A 177 -7.95 12.64 19.82
CA ILE A 177 -7.81 14.08 20.09
C ILE A 177 -8.03 14.38 21.59
N GLU A 178 -8.72 13.50 22.32
CA GLU A 178 -9.15 13.75 23.70
C GLU A 178 -8.09 13.41 24.75
N ASN A 179 -7.16 12.49 24.46
CA ASN A 179 -6.14 12.01 25.40
C ASN A 179 -4.68 12.09 24.89
N GLY A 180 -4.47 12.60 23.68
CA GLY A 180 -3.16 12.69 23.04
C GLY A 180 -2.28 13.84 23.55
N ASP A 181 -0.98 13.57 23.69
CA ASP A 181 0.05 14.60 23.81
C ASP A 181 -0.11 15.63 22.67
N ILE A 182 0.03 16.93 22.93
CA ILE A 182 -0.27 17.99 21.94
C ILE A 182 0.59 17.84 20.66
N ASP A 183 1.78 17.23 20.79
CA ASP A 183 2.67 16.91 19.67
C ASP A 183 2.23 15.65 18.86
N LYS A 184 1.30 14.86 19.39
CA LYS A 184 0.74 13.66 18.75
C LYS A 184 -0.52 13.93 17.93
N VAL A 185 -1.19 15.07 18.13
CA VAL A 185 -2.37 15.44 17.33
C VAL A 185 -1.98 15.79 15.89
N LEU A 186 -2.73 15.29 14.91
CA LEU A 186 -2.61 15.69 13.51
C LEU A 186 -2.81 17.21 13.39
N LYS A 187 -1.76 17.97 13.06
CA LYS A 187 -1.87 19.42 12.76
C LYS A 187 -2.43 19.66 11.35
N LEU A 188 -3.52 18.97 11.03
CA LEU A 188 -4.20 19.06 9.74
C LEU A 188 -5.32 20.10 9.80
N SER A 189 -5.59 20.75 8.68
CA SER A 189 -6.79 21.58 8.59
C SER A 189 -8.04 20.69 8.61
N PRO A 190 -9.18 21.16 9.14
CA PRO A 190 -10.44 20.42 9.09
C PRO A 190 -10.80 19.96 7.67
N GLU A 191 -10.54 20.80 6.66
CA GLU A 191 -10.80 20.48 5.25
C GLU A 191 -9.92 19.33 4.74
N GLU A 192 -8.65 19.28 5.17
CA GLU A 192 -7.74 18.20 4.83
C GLU A 192 -8.16 16.87 5.46
N ILE A 193 -8.66 16.90 6.70
CA ILE A 193 -9.20 15.72 7.39
C ILE A 193 -10.44 15.22 6.65
N ILE A 194 -11.41 16.10 6.38
CA ILE A 194 -12.64 15.74 5.66
C ILE A 194 -12.32 15.16 4.29
N SER A 195 -11.47 15.83 3.50
CA SER A 195 -11.07 15.35 2.16
C SER A 195 -10.37 13.98 2.22
N SER A 196 -9.61 13.73 3.29
CA SER A 196 -8.95 12.42 3.50
C SER A 196 -9.96 11.34 3.81
N ILE A 197 -10.88 11.59 4.74
CA ILE A 197 -11.96 10.66 5.08
C ILE A 197 -12.80 10.33 3.83
N GLU A 198 -13.18 11.34 3.04
CA GLU A 198 -13.91 11.12 1.78
C GLU A 198 -13.14 10.25 0.79
N THR A 199 -11.82 10.50 0.64
CA THR A 199 -10.95 9.71 -0.24
C THR A 199 -10.83 8.26 0.25
N VAL A 200 -10.70 8.07 1.56
CA VAL A 200 -10.63 6.75 2.18
C VAL A 200 -11.93 5.98 1.95
N ASN A 201 -13.05 6.62 2.29
CA ASN A 201 -14.39 6.07 2.13
C ASN A 201 -14.70 5.68 0.70
N HIS A 202 -14.33 6.52 -0.25
CA HIS A 202 -14.52 6.23 -1.68
C HIS A 202 -13.75 4.97 -2.10
N THR A 203 -12.48 4.89 -1.72
CA THR A 203 -11.61 3.76 -2.10
C THR A 203 -12.06 2.46 -1.43
N ALA A 204 -12.43 2.51 -0.14
CA ALA A 204 -13.00 1.37 0.57
C ALA A 204 -14.30 0.90 -0.08
N SER A 205 -15.19 1.83 -0.48
CA SER A 205 -16.41 1.49 -1.21
C SER A 205 -16.11 0.74 -2.51
N ARG A 206 -15.11 1.18 -3.29
CA ARG A 206 -14.69 0.50 -4.53
C ARG A 206 -14.16 -0.91 -4.29
N MET A 207 -13.39 -1.09 -3.22
CA MET A 207 -12.93 -2.40 -2.79
C MET A 207 -14.07 -3.34 -2.39
N ILE A 208 -15.07 -2.83 -1.66
CA ILE A 208 -16.26 -3.61 -1.29
C ILE A 208 -17.08 -3.96 -2.53
N GLU A 209 -17.34 -3.00 -3.42
CA GLU A 209 -18.03 -3.24 -4.71
C GLU A 209 -17.33 -4.34 -5.52
N TYR A 210 -15.99 -4.34 -5.54
CA TYR A 210 -15.21 -5.39 -6.17
C TYR A 210 -15.42 -6.76 -5.50
N LEU A 211 -15.40 -6.85 -4.16
CA LEU A 211 -15.69 -8.11 -3.47
C LEU A 211 -17.12 -8.61 -3.73
N THR A 212 -18.11 -7.72 -3.76
CA THR A 212 -19.49 -8.05 -4.14
C THR A 212 -19.52 -8.63 -5.56
N LEU A 213 -18.76 -8.06 -6.49
CA LEU A 213 -18.63 -8.57 -7.86
C LEU A 213 -18.09 -10.02 -7.91
N LEU A 214 -17.16 -10.36 -7.02
CA LEU A 214 -16.55 -11.69 -6.94
C LEU A 214 -17.51 -12.74 -6.39
N THR A 215 -18.45 -12.32 -5.54
CA THR A 215 -19.50 -13.19 -5.01
C THR A 215 -20.30 -13.83 -6.14
N ASP A 216 -20.62 -13.03 -7.17
CA ASP A 216 -21.35 -13.48 -8.34
C ASP A 216 -20.44 -14.11 -9.42
N ASN A 217 -19.12 -14.14 -9.21
CA ASN A 217 -18.15 -14.56 -10.23
C ASN A 217 -16.98 -15.41 -9.67
N PRO A 218 -17.23 -16.69 -9.35
CA PRO A 218 -16.22 -17.57 -8.74
C PRO A 218 -14.95 -17.79 -9.59
N LYS A 219 -15.06 -17.68 -10.91
CA LYS A 219 -13.90 -17.79 -11.81
C LYS A 219 -12.94 -16.62 -11.62
N LEU A 220 -13.48 -15.40 -11.63
CA LEU A 220 -12.70 -14.19 -11.41
C LEU A 220 -12.03 -14.20 -10.03
N PHE A 221 -12.75 -14.69 -9.00
CA PHE A 221 -12.17 -14.87 -7.67
C PHE A 221 -10.96 -15.81 -7.68
N ASN A 222 -11.04 -16.95 -8.38
CA ASN A 222 -9.93 -17.89 -8.46
C ASN A 222 -8.73 -17.32 -9.22
N ASP A 223 -8.97 -16.57 -10.29
CA ASP A 223 -7.92 -15.95 -11.11
C ASP A 223 -7.26 -14.75 -10.40
N ARG A 224 -7.87 -14.23 -9.33
CA ARG A 224 -7.45 -13.03 -8.57
C ARG A 224 -7.39 -13.27 -7.07
N LEU A 225 -7.06 -14.49 -6.65
CA LEU A 225 -7.10 -14.89 -5.24
C LEU A 225 -6.18 -14.03 -4.36
N SER A 226 -4.98 -13.69 -4.85
CA SER A 226 -3.98 -12.83 -4.19
C SER A 226 -4.57 -11.46 -3.84
N ILE A 227 -5.06 -10.75 -4.85
CA ILE A 227 -5.68 -9.43 -4.76
C ILE A 227 -6.92 -9.47 -3.87
N SER A 228 -7.80 -10.46 -4.09
CA SER A 228 -9.03 -10.62 -3.33
C SER A 228 -8.76 -10.84 -1.84
N SER A 229 -7.77 -11.69 -1.51
CA SER A 229 -7.38 -11.94 -0.12
C SER A 229 -6.80 -10.69 0.54
N ALA A 230 -6.00 -9.92 -0.21
CA ALA A 230 -5.45 -8.66 0.27
C ALA A 230 -6.54 -7.60 0.52
N ILE A 231 -7.55 -7.50 -0.35
CA ILE A 231 -8.71 -6.62 -0.15
C ILE A 231 -9.52 -7.07 1.07
N ILE A 232 -9.78 -8.38 1.23
CA ILE A 232 -10.50 -8.90 2.40
C ILE A 232 -9.76 -8.51 3.68
N ARG A 233 -8.43 -8.69 3.74
CA ARG A 233 -7.62 -8.29 4.89
C ARG A 233 -7.81 -6.80 5.21
N PHE A 234 -7.70 -5.94 4.21
CA PHE A 234 -7.88 -4.51 4.37
C PHE A 234 -9.28 -4.16 4.88
N ILE A 235 -10.33 -4.67 4.23
CA ILE A 235 -11.71 -4.40 4.60
C ILE A 235 -11.99 -4.90 6.03
N CYS A 236 -11.44 -6.04 6.42
CA CYS A 236 -11.61 -6.54 7.78
C CYS A 236 -10.96 -5.64 8.83
N PHE A 237 -9.75 -5.16 8.56
CA PHE A 237 -9.06 -4.19 9.41
C PHE A 237 -9.83 -2.86 9.50
N TYR A 238 -10.30 -2.36 8.36
CA TYR A 238 -11.00 -1.08 8.32
C TYR A 238 -12.37 -1.15 9.00
N ALA A 239 -13.10 -2.25 8.81
CA ALA A 239 -14.42 -2.46 9.42
C ALA A 239 -14.36 -2.65 10.94
N SER A 240 -13.23 -3.12 11.50
CA SER A 240 -13.06 -3.15 12.97
C SER A 240 -12.85 -1.78 13.59
N GLU A 241 -12.42 -0.79 12.80
CA GLU A 241 -12.08 0.56 13.27
C GLU A 241 -13.20 1.58 12.98
N GLU A 242 -13.94 1.41 11.87
CA GLU A 242 -15.09 2.25 11.51
C GLU A 242 -16.40 1.43 11.47
N THR A 243 -17.23 1.64 12.50
CA THR A 243 -18.25 0.66 12.86
C THR A 243 -19.61 0.82 12.19
N GLU A 244 -19.96 2.01 11.69
CA GLU A 244 -21.34 2.30 11.25
C GLU A 244 -21.48 2.75 9.79
N LEU A 245 -20.51 3.48 9.22
CA LEU A 245 -20.67 4.07 7.88
C LEU A 245 -20.80 3.01 6.78
N PHE A 246 -20.02 1.93 6.87
CA PHE A 246 -19.99 0.85 5.88
C PHE A 246 -20.80 -0.38 6.26
N ARG A 247 -21.49 -0.36 7.41
CA ARG A 247 -22.25 -1.51 7.91
C ARG A 247 -23.15 -2.11 6.82
N PRO A 248 -23.94 -1.34 6.03
CA PRO A 248 -24.76 -1.93 4.97
C PRO A 248 -23.94 -2.68 3.90
N GLN A 249 -22.87 -2.08 3.37
CA GLN A 249 -22.07 -2.72 2.33
C GLN A 249 -21.26 -3.92 2.87
N ILE A 250 -20.81 -3.86 4.12
CA ILE A 250 -20.14 -5.00 4.77
C ILE A 250 -21.12 -6.17 4.96
N MET A 251 -22.36 -5.90 5.39
CA MET A 251 -23.39 -6.93 5.52
C MET A 251 -23.68 -7.64 4.19
N GLU A 252 -23.57 -6.95 3.05
CA GLU A 252 -23.75 -7.54 1.72
C GLU A 252 -22.66 -8.56 1.36
N ILE A 253 -21.42 -8.37 1.84
CA ILE A 253 -20.30 -9.29 1.56
C ILE A 253 -20.16 -10.42 2.59
N ILE A 254 -20.82 -10.36 3.76
CA ILE A 254 -20.76 -11.43 4.78
C ILE A 254 -21.06 -12.84 4.24
N PRO A 255 -22.10 -13.06 3.41
CA PRO A 255 -22.38 -14.38 2.85
C PRO A 255 -21.20 -14.95 2.05
N PHE A 256 -20.52 -14.10 1.29
CA PHE A 256 -19.32 -14.45 0.54
C PHE A 256 -18.16 -14.79 1.49
N LEU A 257 -17.91 -13.95 2.50
CA LEU A 257 -16.88 -14.21 3.51
C LEU A 257 -17.11 -15.56 4.24
N LYS A 258 -18.36 -15.89 4.56
CA LYS A 258 -18.73 -17.21 5.14
C LYS A 258 -18.46 -18.37 4.20
N GLN A 259 -18.66 -18.18 2.89
CA GLN A 259 -18.32 -19.19 1.90
C GLN A 259 -16.80 -19.41 1.85
N LEU A 260 -16.01 -18.33 1.94
CA LEU A 260 -14.55 -18.40 1.95
C LEU A 260 -13.98 -19.15 3.17
N LEU A 261 -14.64 -19.11 4.32
CA LEU A 261 -14.23 -19.90 5.49
C LEU A 261 -14.23 -21.42 5.25
N LYS A 262 -14.86 -21.90 4.17
CA LYS A 262 -14.82 -23.32 3.76
C LYS A 262 -13.64 -23.63 2.85
N ASP A 263 -12.94 -22.61 2.35
CA ASP A 263 -11.79 -22.74 1.49
C ASP A 263 -10.52 -23.10 2.29
N THR A 264 -9.70 -23.99 1.73
CA THR A 264 -8.49 -24.51 2.37
C THR A 264 -7.21 -23.98 1.73
N ARG A 265 -7.31 -23.13 0.70
CA ARG A 265 -6.16 -22.48 0.05
C ARG A 265 -5.41 -21.58 1.04
N SER A 266 -4.08 -21.56 0.93
CA SER A 266 -3.16 -20.85 1.83
C SER A 266 -3.50 -19.38 2.01
N GLU A 267 -3.84 -18.70 0.93
CA GLU A 267 -4.14 -17.27 0.86
C GLU A 267 -5.38 -16.93 1.71
N ILE A 268 -6.37 -17.82 1.72
CA ILE A 268 -7.57 -17.69 2.54
C ILE A 268 -7.30 -18.04 3.99
N GLN A 269 -6.42 -19.01 4.25
CA GLN A 269 -5.99 -19.31 5.61
C GLN A 269 -5.26 -18.13 6.27
N LEU A 270 -4.49 -17.34 5.50
CA LEU A 270 -3.82 -16.13 6.00
C LEU A 270 -4.78 -15.02 6.45
N VAL A 271 -6.01 -15.00 5.95
CA VAL A 271 -7.02 -13.98 6.27
C VAL A 271 -8.20 -14.53 7.08
N ARG A 272 -8.14 -15.80 7.48
CA ARG A 272 -9.26 -16.52 8.10
C ARG A 272 -9.70 -15.87 9.43
N ASP A 273 -8.74 -15.52 10.27
CA ASP A 273 -9.02 -14.97 11.60
C ASP A 273 -9.63 -13.57 11.51
N GLN A 274 -9.18 -12.77 10.54
CA GLN A 274 -9.77 -11.47 10.23
C GLN A 274 -11.21 -11.61 9.73
N ILE A 275 -11.48 -12.58 8.85
CA ILE A 275 -12.85 -12.87 8.38
C ILE A 275 -13.76 -13.25 9.56
N LEU A 276 -13.30 -14.14 10.44
CA LEU A 276 -14.06 -14.57 11.62
C LEU A 276 -14.37 -13.38 12.54
N THR A 277 -13.40 -12.49 12.73
CA THR A 277 -13.52 -11.30 13.57
C THR A 277 -14.62 -10.38 13.03
N VAL A 278 -14.60 -10.06 11.74
CA VAL A 278 -15.64 -9.24 11.09
C VAL A 278 -17.02 -9.88 11.20
N ILE A 279 -17.15 -11.17 10.87
CA ILE A 279 -18.44 -11.85 10.97
C ILE A 279 -19.00 -11.78 12.39
N SER A 280 -18.15 -12.02 13.40
CA SER A 280 -18.58 -11.95 14.81
C SER A 280 -18.95 -10.55 15.29
N TYR A 281 -18.46 -9.51 14.61
CA TYR A 281 -18.76 -8.13 14.96
C TYR A 281 -20.12 -7.67 14.39
N TYR A 282 -20.47 -8.15 13.20
CA TYR A 282 -21.67 -7.74 12.48
C TYR A 282 -22.90 -8.66 12.67
N GLU A 283 -22.73 -9.82 13.30
CA GLU A 283 -23.81 -10.78 13.67
C GLU A 283 -23.91 -11.00 15.18
#